data_AF-A0A5A5TE43-F1
#
_entry.id   AF-A0A5A5TE43-F1
#
_cell.length_a   1.000
_cell.length_b   1.000
_cell.length_c   1.000
_cell.angle_alpha   90.00
_cell.angle_beta   90.00
_cell.angle_gamma   90.00
#
_symmetry.space_group_name_H-M   'P 1'
#
loop_
_entity.id
_entity.type
_entity.pdbx_description
1 polymer ?
#
loop_
_entity_poly.entity_id
_entity_poly.type
_entity_poly.pdbx_seq_one_letter_code
_entity_poly.pdbx_strand_id
1 'polypeptide(L)' 'MSDQIAIPTLDAIETFVASLRQRSVPRNTIKSYAHDLHLFLQAVPADLTIVTSELHTPLRM' A
#
# COMPACT_ATOMS: atom_id res chain seq x y z
N MET A 1 -16.05 1.32 18.99
CA MET A 1 -14.64 1.62 18.61
C MET A 1 -14.18 0.40 17.84
N SER A 2 -13.99 0.51 16.53
CA SER A 2 -13.52 -0.62 15.73
C SER A 2 -12.08 -0.89 16.11
N ASP A 3 -11.80 -2.07 16.65
CA ASP A 3 -10.45 -2.60 16.79
C ASP A 3 -9.85 -2.72 15.39
N GLN A 4 -9.25 -1.63 14.93
CA GLN A 4 -8.49 -1.61 13.71
C GLN A 4 -7.26 -2.46 13.99
N ILE A 5 -7.34 -3.75 13.66
CA ILE A 5 -6.21 -4.66 13.74
C ILE A 5 -5.11 -4.00 12.92
N ALA A 6 -4.07 -3.53 13.59
CA ALA A 6 -2.89 -2.98 12.95
C ALA A 6 -2.18 -4.14 12.25
N ILE A 7 -2.60 -4.44 11.02
CA ILE A 7 -1.93 -5.41 10.17
C ILE A 7 -0.54 -4.80 9.87
N PRO A 8 0.56 -5.51 10.20
CA PRO A 8 1.90 -5.08 9.80
C PRO A 8 1.91 -4.75 8.30
N THR A 9 2.53 -3.64 7.90
CA THR A 9 2.49 -3.18 6.50
C THR A 9 3.00 -4.25 5.51
N LEU A 10 3.94 -5.10 5.95
CA LEU A 10 4.41 -6.24 5.17
C LEU A 10 3.31 -7.27 4.90
N ASP A 11 2.54 -7.65 5.92
CA ASP A 11 1.42 -8.60 5.80
C ASP A 11 0.30 -8.04 4.89
N ALA A 12 0.10 -6.73 4.90
CA ALA A 12 -0.82 -6.05 3.98
C ALA A 12 -0.32 -6.14 2.52
N ILE A 13 0.98 -6.00 2.27
CA ILE A 13 1.59 -6.17 0.94
C ILE A 13 1.40 -7.62 0.46
N GLU A 14 1.64 -8.61 1.32
CA GLU A 14 1.45 -10.03 0.97
C GLU A 14 -0.01 -10.36 0.65
N THR A 15 -0.94 -9.83 1.44
CA THR A 15 -2.39 -9.97 1.22
C THR A 15 -2.80 -9.37 -0.12
N PHE A 16 -2.27 -8.18 -0.45
CA PHE A 16 -2.51 -7.55 -1.75
C PHE A 16 -1.94 -8.38 -2.90
N VAL A 17 -0.72 -8.88 -2.79
CA VAL A 17 -0.09 -9.75 -3.80
C VAL A 17 -0.90 -11.03 -4.01
N ALA A 18 -1.41 -11.65 -2.93
CA ALA A 18 -2.29 -12.81 -3.02
C ALA A 18 -3.58 -12.49 -3.78
N SER A 19 -4.18 -11.32 -3.55
CA SER A 19 -5.38 -10.87 -4.29
C SER A 19 -5.12 -10.70 -5.80
N LEU A 20 -3.91 -10.30 -6.20
CA LEU A 20 -3.55 -10.17 -7.61
C LEU A 20 -3.43 -11.55 -8.29
N ARG A 21 -2.88 -12.54 -7.57
CA ARG A 21 -2.80 -13.93 -8.04
C ARG A 21 -4.19 -14.53 -8.26
N GLN A 22 -5.12 -14.29 -7.32
CA GLN A 22 -6.51 -14.76 -7.43
C GLN A 22 -7.24 -14.16 -8.64
N ARG A 23 -6.92 -12.92 -9.01
CA ARG A 23 -7.48 -12.23 -10.18
C ARG A 23 -6.75 -12.54 -11.50
N SER A 24 -5.85 -13.52 -11.49
CA SER A 24 -5.06 -13.92 -12.66
C SER A 24 -4.27 -12.78 -13.31
N VAL A 25 -3.83 -11.81 -12.50
CA VAL A 25 -2.98 -10.70 -12.98
C VAL A 25 -1.67 -11.26 -13.56
N PRO A 26 -1.16 -10.72 -14.68
CA PRO A 26 0.09 -11.19 -15.28
C PRO A 26 1.26 -11.19 -14.28
N ARG A 27 2.05 -12.27 -14.31
CA ARG A 27 3.13 -12.50 -13.33
C ARG A 27 4.17 -11.36 -13.30
N ASN A 28 4.48 -10.76 -14.45
CA ASN A 28 5.39 -9.60 -14.52
C ASN A 28 4.80 -8.39 -13.78
N THR A 29 3.49 -8.15 -13.92
CA THR A 29 2.77 -7.06 -13.26
C THR A 29 2.75 -7.26 -11.74
N ILE A 30 2.50 -8.49 -11.28
CA ILE A 30 2.56 -8.84 -9.85
C ILE A 30 3.96 -8.57 -9.28
N LYS A 31 5.02 -8.92 -10.02
CA LYS A 31 6.40 -8.66 -9.60
C LYS A 31 6.72 -7.18 -9.49
N SER A 32 6.30 -6.38 -10.48
CA SER A 32 6.47 -4.92 -10.45
C SER A 32 5.78 -4.31 -9.24
N TYR A 33 4.50 -4.60 -9.02
CA TYR A 33 3.79 -4.06 -7.85
C TYR A 33 4.35 -4.52 -6.52
N ALA A 34 4.76 -5.80 -6.40
CA ALA A 34 5.42 -6.26 -5.19
C ALA A 34 6.72 -5.48 -4.95
N HIS A 35 7.55 -5.32 -5.97
CA HIS A 35 8.81 -4.58 -5.86
C HIS A 35 8.59 -3.12 -5.43
N ASP A 36 7.68 -2.41 -6.09
CA ASP A 36 7.39 -1.00 -5.81
C ASP A 36 6.85 -0.79 -4.39
N LEU A 37 6.01 -1.70 -3.90
CA LEU A 37 5.48 -1.65 -2.54
C LEU A 37 6.56 -1.90 -1.47
N HIS A 38 7.53 -2.78 -1.73
CA HIS A 38 8.66 -2.98 -0.82
C HIS A 38 9.58 -1.76 -0.82
N LEU A 39 9.84 -1.16 -1.98
CA LEU A 39 10.59 0.10 -2.07
C LEU A 39 9.88 1.23 -1.32
N PHE A 40 8.56 1.33 -1.46
CA PHE A 40 7.75 2.27 -0.71
C PHE A 40 7.91 2.04 0.81
N LEU A 41 7.78 0.81 1.29
CA LEU A 41 7.98 0.50 2.71
C LEU A 41 9.38 0.88 3.22
N GLN A 42 10.42 0.74 2.39
CA GLN A 42 11.80 1.12 2.74
C GLN A 42 12.03 2.63 2.71
N ALA A 43 11.34 3.35 1.83
CA ALA A 43 11.54 4.78 1.60
C ALA A 43 10.64 5.66 2.49
N VAL A 44 9.54 5.11 3.00
CA VAL A 44 8.59 5.88 3.81
C VAL A 44 9.14 6.07 5.23
N PRO A 45 9.07 7.31 5.76
CA PRO A 45 9.26 7.56 7.19
C PRO A 45 8.36 6.65 8.04
N ALA A 46 8.80 6.29 9.25
CA ALA A 46 8.00 5.48 10.18
C ALA A 46 6.59 6.05 10.44
N ASP A 47 6.39 7.34 10.17
CA ASP A 47 5.10 8.01 10.21
C ASP A 47 4.55 8.27 8.79
N LEU A 48 3.63 7.40 8.37
CA LEU A 48 2.90 7.48 7.10
C LEU A 48 1.96 8.71 7.01
N THR A 49 1.66 9.39 8.13
CA THR A 49 0.79 10.58 8.12
C THR A 49 1.39 11.77 7.37
N ILE A 50 2.72 11.76 7.19
CA ILE A 50 3.46 12.77 6.42
C ILE A 50 3.12 12.67 4.93
N VAL A 51 2.80 11.46 4.42
CA VAL A 51 2.52 11.23 2.99
C VAL A 51 1.05 11.50 2.64
N THR A 52 0.13 11.42 3.61
CA THR A 52 -1.32 11.58 3.37
C THR A 52 -1.84 13.01 3.43
N SER A 53 -1.02 13.98 3.87
CA SER A 53 -1.48 15.36 4.11
C SER A 53 -1.84 16.15 2.83
N GLU A 54 -1.33 15.78 1.65
CA GLU A 54 -1.55 16.57 0.43
C GLU A 54 -2.78 16.18 -0.40
N LEU A 55 -3.49 15.09 -0.07
CA LEU A 55 -4.68 14.66 -0.81
C LEU A 55 -5.97 15.39 -0.41
N HIS A 56 -5.90 16.35 0.52
CA HIS A 56 -7.04 17.17 0.94
C HIS A 56 -6.82 18.65 0.62
N THR A 57 -6.57 18.97 -0.66
CA THR A 57 -6.83 20.33 -1.16
C THR A 57 -8.25 20.35 -1.71
N PRO A 58 -9.25 20.91 -1.00
CA PRO A 58 -10.53 21.21 -1.65
C PRO A 58 -10.25 22.22 -2.77
N LEU A 59 -10.65 21.89 -4.00
CA LEU A 59 -10.70 22.85 -5.09
C LEU A 59 -11.60 23.99 -4.64
N ARG A 60 -10.98 25.11 -4.25
CA ARG A 60 -11.68 26.34 -3.91
C ARG A 60 -12.14 26.95 -5.23
N MET A 61 -13.43 26.81 -5.54
CA MET A 61 -14.11 27.73 -6.46
C MET A 61 -14.33 29.07 -5.78
#